data_AF-L0A4X6-F1
#
_entry.id   AF-L0A4X6-F1
#
_cell.length_a   1.000
_cell.length_b   1.000
_cell.length_c   1.000
_cell.angle_alpha   90.00
_cell.angle_beta   90.00
_cell.angle_gamma   90.00
#
_symmetry.space_group_name_H-M   'P 1'
#
loop_
_entity.id
_entity.type
_entity.pdbx_description
1 polymer ?
#
loop_
_entity_poly.entity_id
_entity_poly.type
_entity_poly.pdbx_seq_one_letter_code
_entity_poly.pdbx_strand_id
1 'polypeptide(L)'
;MVIGQKLMRFSAGKPEVRTINDLLLQGSNPVRIGWSNVRQGAEVAVSRISDAGSPELLFRYRIDGVLRPTSGVLSVAIVRDDPPLEARNASAEGLLRLSTLVARGLIQLTLNGRPLGDYASLEKRDISSYLHKGRNTLKVVWSKDFGSSIPSAEIRLTAGEELLARWAGPRLWSLSGTDYVNFWY
;
A
#
# COMPACT_ATOMS: atom_id res chain seq x y z
N MET A 1 3.71 1.73 -17.29
CA MET A 1 3.39 2.47 -16.06
C MET A 1 2.83 3.85 -16.39
N VAL A 2 1.52 4.01 -16.38
CA VAL A 2 0.91 5.34 -16.37
C VAL A 2 0.85 5.84 -14.93
N ILE A 3 1.55 6.93 -14.60
CA ILE A 3 1.36 7.66 -13.34
C ILE A 3 0.67 8.98 -13.69
N GLY A 4 -0.52 9.21 -13.16
CA GLY A 4 -1.41 10.26 -13.66
C GLY A 4 -1.82 9.99 -15.12
N GLN A 5 -1.49 10.90 -16.04
CA GLN A 5 -1.73 10.78 -17.49
C GLN A 5 -0.54 10.22 -18.30
N LYS A 6 0.60 9.87 -17.66
CA LYS A 6 1.87 9.65 -18.36
C LYS A 6 2.34 8.20 -18.38
N LEU A 7 2.33 7.55 -19.55
CA LEU A 7 2.85 6.18 -19.77
C LEU A 7 4.38 6.10 -19.70
N MET A 8 4.87 5.13 -18.93
CA MET A 8 6.27 4.83 -18.64
C MET A 8 6.53 3.37 -19.07
N ARG A 9 7.72 3.08 -19.60
CA ARG A 9 8.10 1.75 -20.09
C ARG A 9 9.32 1.28 -19.32
N PHE A 10 9.38 0.00 -18.98
CA PHE A 10 10.54 -0.63 -18.34
C PHE A 10 11.24 -1.54 -19.34
N SER A 11 12.58 -1.49 -19.38
CA SER A 11 13.40 -2.48 -20.09
C SER A 11 14.01 -3.47 -19.10
N ALA A 12 14.10 -4.74 -19.48
CA ALA A 12 14.65 -5.79 -18.62
C ALA A 12 16.12 -5.51 -18.25
N GLY A 13 16.48 -5.81 -16.99
CA GLY A 13 17.88 -6.08 -16.60
C GLY A 13 18.55 -5.09 -15.65
N LYS A 14 17.94 -3.94 -15.31
CA LYS A 14 18.45 -3.05 -14.25
C LYS A 14 17.29 -2.47 -13.43
N PRO A 15 17.41 -2.38 -12.09
CA PRO A 15 16.51 -1.58 -11.29
C PRO A 15 16.51 -0.15 -11.80
N GLU A 16 15.38 0.33 -12.32
CA GLU A 16 15.20 1.73 -12.66
C GLU A 16 14.49 2.41 -11.50
N VAL A 17 15.25 3.17 -10.69
CA VAL A 17 14.68 4.09 -9.71
C VAL A 17 14.34 5.39 -10.45
N ARG A 18 13.06 5.74 -10.52
CA ARG A 18 12.61 7.00 -11.09
C ARG A 18 11.85 7.80 -10.04
N THR A 19 12.39 8.97 -9.70
CA THR A 19 11.75 9.92 -8.80
C THR A 19 10.62 10.64 -9.54
N ILE A 20 9.41 10.63 -8.97
CA ILE A 20 8.18 11.13 -9.60
C ILE A 20 7.51 12.21 -8.75
N ASN A 21 8.31 13.10 -8.19
CA ASN A 21 7.91 14.05 -7.13
C ASN A 21 6.68 14.91 -7.47
N ASP A 22 6.45 15.22 -8.76
CA ASP A 22 5.37 16.14 -9.17
C ASP A 22 4.10 15.43 -9.69
N LEU A 23 4.03 14.09 -9.58
CA LEU A 23 2.93 13.31 -10.19
C LEU A 23 1.84 12.86 -9.21
N LEU A 24 2.05 12.99 -7.90
CA LEU A 24 1.09 12.60 -6.87
C LEU A 24 0.63 13.80 -6.05
N LEU A 25 -0.67 14.08 -6.11
CA LEU A 25 -1.33 15.06 -5.25
C LEU A 25 -1.48 14.48 -3.83
N GLN A 26 -1.63 15.36 -2.83
CA GLN A 26 -2.04 14.93 -1.49
C GLN A 26 -3.39 14.18 -1.60
N GLY A 27 -3.49 13.03 -0.93
CA GLY A 27 -4.66 12.15 -0.98
C GLY A 27 -4.49 10.96 -1.94
N SER A 28 -5.62 10.41 -2.40
CA SER A 28 -5.65 9.21 -3.24
C SER A 28 -5.40 9.53 -4.70
N ASN A 29 -4.46 8.83 -5.32
CA ASN A 29 -4.08 8.98 -6.72
C ASN A 29 -4.31 7.66 -7.47
N PRO A 30 -5.16 7.64 -8.52
CA PRO A 30 -5.29 6.47 -9.38
C PRO A 30 -4.05 6.33 -10.27
N VAL A 31 -3.44 5.14 -10.26
CA VAL A 31 -2.21 4.83 -10.98
C VAL A 31 -2.40 3.52 -11.74
N ARG A 32 -2.01 3.48 -13.02
CA ARG A 32 -2.10 2.28 -13.85
C ARG A 32 -0.72 1.75 -14.18
N ILE A 33 -0.28 0.73 -13.48
CA ILE A 33 0.99 0.05 -13.69
C ILE A 33 0.80 -0.98 -14.81
N GLY A 34 1.72 -1.04 -15.76
CA GLY A 34 1.65 -1.99 -16.87
C GLY A 34 3.04 -2.43 -17.25
N TRP A 35 3.17 -3.71 -17.56
CA TRP A 35 4.43 -4.38 -17.90
C TRP A 35 4.24 -5.33 -19.07
N SER A 36 5.34 -5.60 -19.78
CA SER A 36 5.38 -6.51 -20.91
C SER A 36 6.75 -7.15 -20.99
N ASN A 37 6.82 -8.41 -21.43
CA ASN A 37 8.06 -9.16 -21.63
C ASN A 37 8.96 -9.25 -20.38
N VAL A 38 8.38 -9.27 -19.18
CA VAL A 38 9.09 -9.48 -17.92
C VAL A 38 9.44 -10.97 -17.79
N ARG A 39 10.70 -11.32 -18.04
CA ARG A 39 11.21 -12.71 -18.01
C ARG A 39 11.96 -13.08 -16.72
N GLN A 40 12.18 -12.11 -15.85
CA GLN A 40 12.86 -12.23 -14.55
C GLN A 40 12.05 -11.48 -13.50
N GLY A 41 12.30 -11.75 -12.22
CA GLY A 41 11.64 -11.00 -11.14
C GLY A 41 11.86 -9.49 -11.28
N ALA A 42 10.78 -8.72 -11.18
CA ALA A 42 10.83 -7.25 -11.24
C ALA A 42 10.02 -6.64 -10.11
N GLU A 43 10.31 -5.40 -9.75
CA GLU A 43 9.59 -4.65 -8.71
C GLU A 43 9.24 -3.26 -9.23
N VAL A 44 8.04 -2.81 -8.91
CA VAL A 44 7.62 -1.41 -9.05
C VAL A 44 7.44 -0.87 -7.64
N ALA A 45 8.27 0.10 -7.27
CA ALA A 45 8.16 0.83 -6.01
C ALA A 45 7.87 2.29 -6.32
N VAL A 46 6.93 2.87 -5.57
CA VAL A 46 6.61 4.30 -5.60
C VAL A 46 6.91 4.85 -4.23
N SER A 47 7.87 5.77 -4.18
CA SER A 47 8.28 6.45 -2.96
C SER A 47 8.13 7.96 -3.14
N ARG A 48 7.85 8.66 -2.04
CA ARG A 48 8.10 10.10 -1.95
C ARG A 48 9.46 10.34 -1.28
N ILE A 49 10.05 11.49 -1.53
CA ILE A 49 11.15 11.99 -0.71
C ILE A 49 10.51 12.81 0.41
N SER A 50 10.72 12.39 1.66
CA SER A 50 10.33 13.20 2.81
C SER A 50 11.11 14.51 2.83
N ASP A 51 10.60 15.52 3.53
CA ASP A 51 11.30 16.80 3.69
C ASP A 51 12.69 16.65 4.35
N ALA A 52 12.92 15.55 5.07
CA ALA A 52 14.23 15.16 5.62
C ALA A 52 15.18 14.51 4.59
N GLY A 53 14.79 14.46 3.31
CA GLY A 53 15.56 13.84 2.23
C GLY A 53 15.51 12.30 2.20
N SER A 54 14.82 11.68 3.14
CA SER A 54 14.72 10.21 3.22
C SER A 54 13.56 9.69 2.36
N PRO A 55 13.74 8.61 1.57
CA PRO A 55 12.66 8.03 0.79
C PRO A 55 11.65 7.31 1.70
N GLU A 56 10.38 7.60 1.49
CA GLU A 56 9.26 6.93 2.14
C GLU A 56 8.45 6.15 1.11
N LEU A 57 8.32 4.85 1.31
CA LEU A 57 7.63 3.94 0.40
C LEU A 57 6.12 4.10 0.55
N LEU A 58 5.45 4.48 -0.54
CA LEU A 58 4.00 4.64 -0.61
C LEU A 58 3.31 3.41 -1.20
N PHE A 59 4.00 2.69 -2.08
CA PHE A 59 3.49 1.50 -2.74
C PHE A 59 4.64 0.64 -3.27
N ARG A 60 4.49 -0.67 -3.17
CA ARG A 60 5.37 -1.64 -3.83
C ARG A 60 4.56 -2.79 -4.40
N TYR A 61 4.96 -3.24 -5.58
CA TYR A 61 4.42 -4.41 -6.24
C TYR A 61 5.55 -5.22 -6.88
N ARG A 62 5.64 -6.50 -6.54
CA ARG A 62 6.65 -7.40 -7.11
C ARG A 62 6.05 -8.32 -8.17
N ILE A 63 6.59 -8.20 -9.37
CA ILE A 63 6.35 -9.07 -10.54
C ILE A 63 7.26 -10.30 -10.42
N ASP A 64 7.11 -11.04 -9.33
CA ASP A 64 7.81 -12.30 -9.07
C ASP A 64 6.98 -13.28 -8.20
N GLY A 65 5.92 -12.78 -7.54
CA GLY A 65 4.93 -13.56 -6.79
C GLY A 65 4.00 -14.42 -7.66
N VAL A 66 3.11 -15.16 -7.00
CA VAL A 66 2.29 -16.33 -7.44
C VAL A 66 1.84 -16.40 -8.91
N LEU A 67 1.66 -15.28 -9.60
CA LEU A 67 1.13 -15.24 -10.97
C LEU A 67 2.21 -15.15 -12.07
N ARG A 68 3.45 -14.72 -11.75
CA ARG A 68 4.58 -14.48 -12.69
C ARG A 68 4.19 -14.17 -14.16
N PRO A 69 3.24 -13.24 -14.42
CA PRO A 69 2.79 -13.04 -15.78
C PRO A 69 3.85 -12.21 -16.52
N THR A 70 4.27 -12.67 -17.70
CA THR A 70 5.26 -11.97 -18.52
C THR A 70 4.76 -10.61 -18.99
N SER A 71 3.44 -10.41 -19.06
CA SER A 71 2.79 -9.14 -19.38
C SER A 71 1.53 -8.95 -18.55
N GLY A 72 1.17 -7.71 -18.25
CA GLY A 72 -0.02 -7.42 -17.46
C GLY A 72 -0.20 -5.95 -17.16
N VAL A 73 -1.34 -5.64 -16.53
CA VAL A 73 -1.73 -4.31 -16.11
C VAL A 73 -2.35 -4.42 -14.71
N LEU A 74 -2.09 -3.42 -13.89
CA LEU A 74 -2.55 -3.26 -12.53
C LEU A 74 -3.04 -1.82 -12.36
N SER A 75 -4.27 -1.62 -11.86
CA SER A 75 -4.80 -0.29 -11.54
C SER A 75 -4.91 -0.16 -10.04
N VAL A 76 -4.20 0.78 -9.44
CA VAL A 76 -4.11 0.93 -7.98
C VAL A 76 -4.37 2.36 -7.54
N ALA A 77 -4.82 2.51 -6.30
CA ALA A 77 -4.87 3.76 -5.58
C ALA A 77 -3.64 3.92 -4.68
N ILE A 78 -2.74 4.85 -5.02
CA ILE A 78 -1.60 5.23 -4.19
C ILE A 78 -1.98 6.48 -3.41
N VAL A 79 -1.92 6.41 -2.08
CA VAL A 79 -2.25 7.55 -1.21
C VAL A 79 -0.97 8.24 -0.77
N ARG A 80 -0.89 9.56 -0.99
CA ARG A 80 0.12 10.44 -0.39
C ARG A 80 -0.50 11.17 0.80
N ASP A 81 0.08 11.02 1.97
CA ASP A 81 -0.33 11.69 3.20
C ASP A 81 0.85 12.36 3.86
N ASP A 82 1.14 13.60 3.46
CA ASP A 82 2.17 14.38 4.13
C ASP A 82 1.71 14.63 5.59
N PRO A 83 2.40 14.10 6.63
CA PRO A 83 2.07 14.45 8.00
C PRO A 83 2.32 15.95 8.19
N PRO A 84 1.53 16.64 9.05
CA PRO A 84 1.80 18.02 9.43
C PRO A 84 3.24 18.13 9.98
N LEU A 85 3.94 19.22 9.70
CA LEU A 85 5.34 19.46 10.14
C LEU A 85 5.54 19.17 11.64
N GLU A 86 4.55 19.45 12.47
CA GLU A 86 4.57 19.25 13.92
C GLU A 86 4.59 17.77 14.35
N ALA A 87 3.91 16.89 13.59
CA ALA A 87 3.91 15.45 13.86
C ALA A 87 5.24 14.77 13.49
N ARG A 88 6.11 15.45 12.72
CA ARG A 88 7.38 14.92 12.22
C ARG A 88 8.50 14.93 13.25
N ASN A 89 8.34 15.71 14.32
CA ASN A 89 9.34 15.85 15.40
C ASN A 89 8.99 15.03 16.65
N ALA A 90 7.85 14.33 16.66
CA ALA A 90 7.52 13.41 17.74
C ALA A 90 8.45 12.18 17.67
N SER A 91 8.96 11.75 18.83
CA SER A 91 9.92 10.63 18.92
C SER A 91 9.32 9.36 18.30
N ALA A 92 10.19 8.45 17.85
CA ALA A 92 9.76 7.18 17.26
C ALA A 92 8.96 6.27 18.22
N GLU A 93 8.96 6.59 19.52
CA GLU A 93 8.18 5.94 20.56
C GLU A 93 6.78 6.58 20.62
N GLY A 94 5.76 5.82 20.21
CA GLY A 94 4.37 6.28 20.17
C GLY A 94 3.80 6.54 18.77
N LEU A 95 4.60 6.39 17.72
CA LEU A 95 4.09 6.45 16.33
C LEU A 95 3.09 5.31 16.08
N LEU A 96 1.92 5.66 15.55
CA LEU A 96 0.87 4.71 15.22
C LEU A 96 1.18 4.11 13.86
N ARG A 97 1.54 2.83 13.84
CA ARG A 97 2.04 2.14 12.66
C ARG A 97 1.05 1.12 12.16
N LEU A 98 0.68 1.25 10.90
CA LEU A 98 0.13 0.15 10.12
C LEU A 98 1.29 -0.67 9.57
N SER A 99 1.25 -1.99 9.78
CA SER A 99 2.11 -2.96 9.11
C SER A 99 1.24 -3.91 8.30
N THR A 100 1.48 -4.00 7.00
CA THR A 100 0.82 -4.97 6.12
C THR A 100 1.80 -6.04 5.72
N LEU A 101 1.38 -7.30 5.67
CA LEU A 101 2.09 -8.40 5.02
C LEU A 101 1.13 -9.02 4.02
N VAL A 102 1.26 -8.67 2.75
CA VAL A 102 0.46 -9.25 1.66
C VAL A 102 1.34 -10.23 0.89
N ALA A 103 1.21 -11.52 1.17
CA ALA A 103 1.98 -12.58 0.50
C ALA A 103 1.40 -12.92 -0.89
N ARG A 104 0.09 -12.70 -1.08
CA ARG A 104 -0.62 -12.97 -2.34
C ARG A 104 -1.80 -12.01 -2.50
N GLY A 105 -2.04 -11.57 -3.73
CA GLY A 105 -3.15 -10.68 -4.08
C GLY A 105 -2.90 -9.23 -3.74
N LEU A 106 -3.97 -8.44 -3.70
CA LEU A 106 -3.95 -7.03 -3.32
C LEU A 106 -5.14 -6.75 -2.41
N ILE A 107 -4.93 -5.88 -1.44
CA ILE A 107 -5.97 -5.36 -0.55
C ILE A 107 -5.98 -3.84 -0.61
N GLN A 108 -7.17 -3.26 -0.57
CA GLN A 108 -7.36 -1.83 -0.39
C GLN A 108 -7.76 -1.56 1.06
N LEU A 109 -7.10 -0.59 1.67
CA LEU A 109 -7.33 -0.21 3.06
C LEU A 109 -7.97 1.17 3.17
N THR A 110 -8.92 1.30 4.09
CA THR A 110 -9.56 2.56 4.45
C THR A 110 -9.70 2.59 5.97
N LEU A 111 -9.27 3.67 6.60
CA LEU A 111 -9.36 3.86 8.05
C LEU A 111 -10.25 5.06 8.33
N ASN A 112 -11.32 4.85 9.11
CA ASN A 112 -12.30 5.88 9.45
C ASN A 112 -12.85 6.62 8.21
N GLY A 113 -13.13 5.88 7.14
CA GLY A 113 -13.63 6.42 5.86
C GLY A 113 -12.57 7.09 4.98
N ARG A 114 -11.33 7.24 5.45
CA ARG A 114 -10.22 7.83 4.68
C ARG A 114 -9.35 6.75 4.05
N PRO A 115 -9.06 6.83 2.73
CA PRO A 115 -8.30 5.80 2.04
C PRO A 115 -6.84 5.79 2.52
N LEU A 116 -6.31 4.59 2.80
CA LEU A 116 -4.89 4.33 3.00
C LEU A 116 -4.24 3.80 1.70
N GLY A 117 -5.06 3.46 0.70
CA GLY A 117 -4.58 2.99 -0.60
C GLY A 117 -4.46 1.48 -0.67
N ASP A 118 -3.74 1.04 -1.70
CA ASP A 118 -3.65 -0.35 -2.09
C ASP A 118 -2.32 -0.98 -1.66
N TYR A 119 -2.36 -2.22 -1.17
CA TYR A 119 -1.22 -2.93 -0.61
C TYR A 119 -1.05 -4.32 -1.25
N ALA A 120 0.17 -4.63 -1.68
CA ALA A 120 0.53 -5.88 -2.35
C ALA A 120 1.86 -6.47 -1.87
N SER A 121 2.38 -5.99 -0.73
CA SER A 121 3.67 -6.37 -0.16
C SER A 121 3.75 -6.12 1.35
N LEU A 122 4.95 -6.29 1.92
CA LEU A 122 5.27 -5.91 3.28
C LEU A 122 5.51 -4.39 3.36
N GLU A 123 4.60 -3.66 3.99
CA GLU A 123 4.69 -2.19 4.09
C GLU A 123 4.47 -1.72 5.53
N LYS A 124 5.11 -0.62 5.90
CA LYS A 124 4.91 0.08 7.17
C LYS A 124 4.56 1.53 6.89
N ARG A 125 3.53 2.04 7.56
CA ARG A 125 3.04 3.42 7.37
C ARG A 125 2.61 4.04 8.70
N ASP A 126 2.92 5.31 8.89
CA ASP A 126 2.32 6.10 9.96
C ASP A 126 0.86 6.44 9.61
N ILE A 127 -0.05 6.11 10.52
CA ILE A 127 -1.48 6.33 10.36
C ILE A 127 -2.06 7.26 11.42
N SER A 128 -1.21 7.94 12.19
CA SER A 128 -1.63 8.80 13.30
C SER A 128 -2.68 9.82 12.88
N SER A 129 -2.52 10.39 11.68
CA SER A 129 -3.44 11.39 11.14
C SER A 129 -4.83 10.85 10.77
N TYR A 130 -5.04 9.53 10.75
CA TYR A 130 -6.30 8.88 10.39
C TYR A 130 -7.11 8.45 11.61
N LEU A 131 -6.47 8.41 12.79
CA LEU A 131 -7.08 7.95 14.02
C LEU A 131 -7.75 9.10 14.77
N HIS A 132 -8.74 8.76 15.57
CA HIS A 132 -9.34 9.67 16.54
C HIS A 132 -9.55 8.93 17.86
N LYS A 133 -9.70 9.70 18.95
CA LYS A 133 -10.02 9.11 20.25
C LYS A 133 -11.36 8.36 20.17
N GLY A 134 -11.41 7.19 20.79
CA GLY A 134 -12.59 6.34 20.83
C GLY A 134 -12.56 5.21 19.79
N ARG A 135 -13.74 4.87 19.26
CA ARG A 135 -13.91 3.73 18.35
C ARG A 135 -13.49 4.09 16.92
N ASN A 136 -12.54 3.33 16.38
CA ASN A 136 -12.05 3.45 15.02
C ASN A 136 -12.47 2.21 14.18
N THR A 137 -12.46 2.34 12.85
CA THR A 137 -12.81 1.25 11.94
C THR A 137 -11.83 1.16 10.77
N LEU A 138 -11.13 0.04 10.67
CA LEU A 138 -10.38 -0.36 9.49
C LEU A 138 -11.29 -1.17 8.57
N LYS A 139 -11.48 -0.69 7.34
CA LYS A 139 -12.10 -1.44 6.25
C LYS A 139 -11.03 -2.04 5.36
N VAL A 140 -11.17 -3.33 5.07
CA VAL A 140 -10.30 -4.09 4.17
C VAL A 140 -11.13 -4.55 2.98
N VAL A 141 -10.72 -4.22 1.77
CA VAL A 141 -11.39 -4.64 0.52
C VAL A 141 -10.42 -5.47 -0.31
N TRP A 142 -10.89 -6.56 -0.91
CA TRP A 142 -10.12 -7.32 -1.90
C TRP A 142 -10.94 -7.54 -3.16
N SER A 143 -10.26 -7.68 -4.30
CA SER A 143 -10.89 -7.91 -5.60
C SER A 143 -10.10 -8.91 -6.46
N LYS A 144 -10.84 -9.57 -7.36
CA LYS A 144 -10.33 -10.45 -8.42
C LYS A 144 -9.57 -9.69 -9.51
N ASP A 145 -9.72 -8.38 -9.58
CA ASP A 145 -9.11 -7.53 -10.62
C ASP A 145 -7.57 -7.56 -10.57
N PHE A 146 -7.01 -8.07 -9.47
CA PHE A 146 -5.59 -8.17 -9.18
C PHE A 146 -5.04 -9.60 -9.35
N GLY A 147 -5.89 -10.55 -9.77
CA GLY A 147 -5.51 -11.92 -10.08
C GLY A 147 -6.55 -12.96 -9.66
N SER A 148 -6.41 -14.19 -10.16
CA SER A 148 -7.24 -15.37 -9.84
C SER A 148 -6.97 -15.95 -8.45
N SER A 149 -6.48 -15.12 -7.52
CA SER A 149 -5.96 -15.51 -6.22
C SER A 149 -6.82 -14.97 -5.09
N ILE A 150 -7.20 -15.83 -4.15
CA ILE A 150 -7.64 -15.36 -2.84
C ILE A 150 -6.43 -14.72 -2.15
N PRO A 151 -6.53 -13.48 -1.61
CA PRO A 151 -5.38 -12.83 -1.02
C PRO A 151 -4.98 -13.55 0.27
N SER A 152 -3.67 -13.68 0.47
CA SER A 152 -3.09 -14.16 1.72
C SER A 152 -2.38 -12.97 2.33
N ALA A 153 -3.01 -12.37 3.33
CA ALA A 153 -2.55 -11.12 3.91
C ALA A 153 -2.81 -11.06 5.41
N GLU A 154 -1.94 -10.34 6.10
CA GLU A 154 -2.09 -9.96 7.50
C GLU A 154 -1.87 -8.45 7.63
N ILE A 155 -2.74 -7.80 8.39
CA ILE A 155 -2.62 -6.37 8.71
C ILE A 155 -2.54 -6.26 10.23
N ARG A 156 -1.57 -5.48 10.71
CA ARG A 156 -1.41 -5.12 12.11
C ARG A 156 -1.40 -3.61 12.25
N LEU A 157 -2.12 -3.11 13.23
CA LEU A 157 -2.13 -1.71 13.65
C LEU A 157 -1.53 -1.67 15.05
N THR A 158 -0.44 -0.94 15.23
CA THR A 158 0.25 -0.85 16.52
C THR A 158 0.46 0.60 16.97
N ALA A 159 0.45 0.82 18.29
CA ALA A 159 0.89 2.04 18.95
C ALA A 159 2.19 1.72 19.70
N GLY A 160 3.35 2.02 19.10
CA GLY A 160 4.60 1.47 19.60
C GLY A 160 4.59 -0.07 19.53
N GLU A 161 4.67 -0.73 20.69
CA GLU A 161 4.63 -2.20 20.83
C GLU A 161 3.21 -2.76 21.02
N GLU A 162 2.24 -1.92 21.37
CA GLU A 162 0.86 -2.36 21.62
C GLU A 162 0.13 -2.66 20.32
N LEU A 163 -0.53 -3.82 20.22
CA LEU A 163 -1.38 -4.19 19.08
C LEU A 163 -2.80 -3.66 19.28
N LEU A 164 -3.19 -2.66 18.49
CA LEU A 164 -4.53 -2.08 18.51
C LEU A 164 -5.54 -2.91 17.72
N ALA A 165 -5.13 -3.41 16.55
CA ALA A 165 -5.99 -4.20 15.68
C ALA A 165 -5.18 -5.15 14.79
N ARG A 166 -5.81 -6.29 14.49
CA ARG A 166 -5.28 -7.28 13.57
C ARG A 166 -6.37 -7.76 12.64
N TRP A 167 -6.06 -7.83 11.36
CA TRP A 167 -6.85 -8.52 10.37
C TRP A 167 -6.00 -9.62 9.74
N ALA A 168 -6.56 -10.81 9.55
CA ALA A 168 -5.88 -11.90 8.88
C ALA A 168 -6.82 -12.51 7.82
N GLY A 169 -6.33 -12.59 6.59
CA GLY A 169 -7.05 -13.14 5.44
C GLY A 169 -6.91 -14.65 5.16
N PRO A 170 -6.39 -15.56 6.02
CA PRO A 170 -6.24 -16.98 5.63
C PRO A 170 -7.58 -17.73 5.52
N ARG A 171 -8.72 -17.10 5.86
CA ARG A 171 -10.07 -17.70 5.78
C ARG A 171 -10.98 -17.01 4.75
N LEU A 172 -10.42 -16.36 3.75
CA LEU A 172 -11.22 -15.75 2.69
C LEU A 172 -11.73 -16.83 1.71
N TRP A 173 -13.03 -16.87 1.46
CA TRP A 173 -13.67 -17.89 0.61
C TRP A 173 -14.07 -17.36 -0.76
N SER A 174 -13.84 -16.06 -0.99
CA SER A 174 -14.19 -15.36 -2.22
C SER A 174 -12.99 -14.60 -2.78
N LEU A 175 -12.94 -14.47 -4.11
CA LEU A 175 -11.93 -13.66 -4.81
C LEU A 175 -12.16 -12.15 -4.66
N SER A 176 -13.34 -11.75 -4.18
CA SER A 176 -13.67 -10.36 -3.88
C SER A 176 -14.52 -10.27 -2.63
N GLY A 177 -14.33 -9.22 -1.84
CA GLY A 177 -15.12 -9.01 -0.64
C GLY A 177 -14.65 -7.81 0.16
N THR A 178 -15.26 -7.65 1.32
CA THR A 178 -14.98 -6.57 2.25
C THR A 178 -15.09 -7.09 3.67
N ASP A 179 -14.20 -6.62 4.53
CA ASP A 179 -14.21 -6.91 5.96
C ASP A 179 -13.95 -5.63 6.76
N TYR A 180 -14.34 -5.63 8.03
CA TYR A 180 -14.26 -4.48 8.91
C TYR A 180 -13.70 -4.89 10.28
N VAL A 181 -12.60 -4.25 10.68
CA VAL A 181 -12.02 -4.40 12.01
C VAL A 181 -12.27 -3.14 12.81
N ASN A 182 -13.00 -3.29 13.92
CA ASN A 182 -13.26 -2.21 14.87
C ASN A 182 -12.28 -2.30 16.03
N PHE A 183 -11.76 -1.15 16.48
CA PHE A 183 -10.82 -1.09 17.60
C PHE A 183 -10.92 0.26 18.32
N TRP A 184 -10.28 0.37 19.48
CA TRP A 184 -10.27 1.57 20.30
C TRP A 184 -8.86 2.18 20.35
N TYR A 185 -8.79 3.51 20.40
CA TYR A 185 -7.57 4.31 20.51
C TYR A 185 -7.82 5.53 21.43
#